data_AF-A0A941NRE8-F1
#
_entry.id   AF-A0A941NRE8-F1
#
_cell.length_a   1.000
_cell.length_b   1.000
_cell.length_c   1.000
_cell.angle_alpha   90.00
_cell.angle_beta   90.00
_cell.angle_gamma   90.00
#
_symmetry.space_group_name_H-M   'P 1'
#
loop_
_entity.id
_entity.type
_entity.pdbx_description
1 polymer ?
#
loop_
_entity_poly.entity_id
_entity_poly.type
_entity_poly.pdbx_seq_one_letter_code
_entity_poly.pdbx_strand_id
1 'polypeptide(L)'
;MQNSSIFKTLIAILCLVSLFSVQAEDRPLSSRADVKAFIKMMVSKHHFNEAKLTKLINSAKIQPSILKAIAKPAEKLTWERYEPIFLTPKRIDEGVAFWKQNKAALTRAEKEYGVPAEIIVAIIGVETFYGKQAGQYSVLDSLVTLGFDYPPRSKFFLSELEEFLLLAREQHWDPAQVKGSYAGAMGKPQFIASSYRRYAIDFNKKGNRDLINNVDDAIGSVANYFKLNGWKKGEPVVLAAKVKGDKFKEAIASSNNPKPDNTLQKMTSLGIVCDAKNIDSNKQFALIGLEGKAGPEYWLGAHNFYVITRYNRSSLYAMAVYNLSEKIKSGYHQA
;
A
#
# COMPACT_ATOMS: atom_id res chain seq x y z
N MET A 1 31.09 0.18 90.29
CA MET A 1 32.48 -0.05 89.86
C MET A 1 32.40 -0.67 88.47
N GLN A 2 32.56 0.16 87.42
CA GLN A 2 33.75 0.23 86.55
C GLN A 2 34.04 -1.11 85.83
N ASN A 3 33.74 -1.19 84.53
CA ASN A 3 34.69 -1.16 83.39
C ASN A 3 34.54 -2.52 82.68
N SER A 4 34.68 -2.74 81.38
CA SER A 4 35.16 -1.98 80.24
C SER A 4 34.66 -2.74 78.98
N SER A 5 34.50 -1.99 77.89
CA SER A 5 34.44 -2.42 76.48
C SER A 5 35.38 -3.59 76.14
N ILE A 6 35.02 -4.43 75.14
CA ILE A 6 35.77 -4.60 73.88
C ILE A 6 35.33 -5.86 73.07
N PHE A 7 35.32 -5.68 71.73
CA PHE A 7 35.35 -6.64 70.61
C PHE A 7 34.04 -7.18 70.01
N LYS A 8 33.57 -6.45 68.98
CA LYS A 8 32.75 -6.92 67.87
C LYS A 8 33.63 -7.75 66.93
N THR A 9 33.29 -9.01 66.67
CA THR A 9 33.91 -9.81 65.60
C THR A 9 32.85 -10.31 64.63
N LEU A 10 33.06 -9.91 63.38
CA LEU A 10 32.43 -10.34 62.12
C LEU A 10 32.09 -11.83 62.07
N ILE A 11 30.87 -12.14 61.61
CA ILE A 11 30.63 -13.26 60.70
C ILE A 11 29.84 -12.70 59.51
N ALA A 12 30.57 -12.37 58.45
CA ALA A 12 29.99 -12.09 57.14
C ALA A 12 29.69 -13.44 56.48
N ILE A 13 28.41 -13.81 56.41
CA ILE A 13 27.95 -14.93 55.61
C ILE A 13 28.00 -14.49 54.14
N LEU A 14 29.04 -14.94 53.44
CA LEU A 14 29.21 -14.76 52.01
C LEU A 14 28.22 -15.68 51.28
N CYS A 15 26.99 -15.22 51.07
CA CYS A 15 26.06 -15.88 50.15
C CYS A 15 26.58 -15.66 48.71
N LEU A 16 27.28 -16.66 48.17
CA LEU A 16 27.53 -16.79 46.75
C LEU A 16 26.18 -17.07 46.06
N VAL A 17 25.45 -16.01 45.70
CA VAL A 17 24.35 -16.10 44.75
C VAL A 17 24.99 -16.15 43.37
N SER A 18 25.13 -17.35 42.82
CA SER A 18 25.46 -17.57 41.42
C SER A 18 24.34 -16.93 40.60
N LEU A 19 24.59 -15.73 40.08
CA LEU A 19 23.78 -15.12 39.03
C LEU A 19 23.97 -15.97 37.77
N PHE A 20 23.18 -17.03 37.64
CA PHE A 20 22.94 -17.60 36.31
C PHE A 20 22.14 -16.56 35.54
N SER A 21 22.84 -15.75 34.75
CA SER A 21 22.23 -15.06 33.63
C SER A 21 21.63 -16.15 32.75
N VAL A 22 20.30 -16.32 32.81
CA VAL A 22 19.57 -17.02 31.75
C VAL A 22 19.78 -16.16 30.51
N GLN A 23 20.79 -16.49 29.72
CA GLN A 23 20.78 -16.12 28.31
C GLN A 23 19.49 -16.74 27.77
N ALA A 24 18.50 -15.91 27.46
CA ALA A 24 17.40 -16.32 26.63
C ALA A 24 18.04 -16.78 25.33
N GLU A 25 18.20 -18.09 25.14
CA GLU A 25 18.49 -18.64 23.83
C GLU A 25 17.38 -18.11 22.91
N ASP A 26 17.76 -17.37 21.87
CA ASP A 26 16.85 -16.96 20.81
C ASP A 26 16.29 -18.23 20.17
N ARG A 27 15.17 -18.72 20.71
CA ARG A 27 14.53 -19.92 20.22
C ARG A 27 14.14 -19.67 18.77
N PRO A 28 14.41 -20.60 17.84
CA PRO A 28 14.07 -20.43 16.44
C PRO A 28 12.57 -20.17 16.31
N LEU A 29 12.15 -19.32 15.36
CA LEU A 29 10.73 -19.02 15.11
C LEU A 29 9.90 -20.30 14.91
N SER A 30 10.47 -21.29 14.24
CA SER A 30 9.87 -22.61 14.02
C SER A 30 9.64 -23.43 15.30
N SER A 31 10.09 -22.97 16.47
CA SER A 31 9.75 -23.60 17.75
C SER A 31 8.32 -23.27 18.21
N ARG A 32 7.76 -22.13 17.77
CA ARG A 32 6.42 -21.65 18.12
C ARG A 32 5.32 -22.49 17.46
N ALA A 33 4.21 -22.70 18.16
CA ALA A 33 3.11 -23.55 17.69
C ALA A 33 2.38 -22.98 16.46
N ASP A 34 2.16 -21.67 16.43
CA ASP A 34 1.57 -20.93 15.32
C ASP A 34 2.42 -21.00 14.05
N VAL A 35 3.75 -20.82 14.18
CA VAL A 35 4.70 -20.95 13.07
C VAL A 35 4.76 -22.38 12.54
N LYS A 36 4.81 -23.39 13.42
CA LYS A 36 4.73 -24.81 13.03
C LYS A 36 3.45 -25.11 12.27
N ALA A 37 2.31 -24.57 12.70
CA ALA A 37 1.04 -24.76 12.02
C ALA A 37 1.05 -24.13 10.62
N PHE A 38 1.61 -22.93 10.46
CA PHE A 38 1.78 -22.29 9.15
C PHE A 38 2.69 -23.14 8.23
N ILE A 39 3.84 -23.60 8.71
CA ILE A 39 4.75 -24.46 7.94
C ILE A 39 4.05 -25.74 7.49
N LYS A 40 3.36 -26.43 8.41
CA LYS A 40 2.58 -27.65 8.08
C LYS A 40 1.50 -27.38 7.02
N MET A 41 0.80 -26.24 7.10
CA MET A 41 -0.17 -25.83 6.09
C MET A 41 0.49 -25.64 4.72
N MET A 42 1.64 -24.95 4.65
CA MET A 42 2.36 -24.75 3.39
C MET A 42 2.88 -26.07 2.80
N VAL A 43 3.29 -27.02 3.65
CA VAL A 43 3.71 -28.37 3.22
C VAL A 43 2.52 -29.16 2.68
N SER A 44 1.41 -29.21 3.41
CA SER A 44 0.25 -30.04 3.04
C SER A 44 -0.52 -29.48 1.84
N LYS A 45 -0.76 -28.16 1.82
CA LYS A 45 -1.57 -27.49 0.80
C LYS A 45 -0.80 -27.18 -0.47
N HIS A 46 0.48 -26.82 -0.35
CA HIS A 46 1.28 -26.27 -1.45
C HIS A 46 2.55 -27.06 -1.74
N HIS A 47 2.78 -28.18 -1.07
CA HIS A 47 3.90 -29.10 -1.29
C HIS A 47 5.28 -28.43 -1.16
N PHE A 48 5.44 -27.50 -0.21
CA PHE A 48 6.76 -26.99 0.14
C PHE A 48 7.60 -28.08 0.82
N ASN A 49 8.92 -28.05 0.61
CA ASN A 49 9.84 -28.88 1.38
C ASN A 49 9.95 -28.32 2.80
N GLU A 50 9.55 -29.12 3.80
CA GLU A 50 9.46 -28.70 5.20
C GLU A 50 10.79 -28.20 5.77
N ALA A 51 11.89 -28.91 5.50
CA ALA A 51 13.22 -28.54 6.01
C ALA A 51 13.70 -27.21 5.43
N LYS A 52 13.54 -27.00 4.12
CA LYS A 52 13.89 -25.73 3.45
C LYS A 52 13.03 -24.58 3.95
N LEU A 53 11.72 -24.77 4.07
CA LEU A 53 10.81 -23.73 4.55
C LEU A 53 11.07 -23.38 6.01
N THR A 54 11.33 -24.38 6.86
CA THR A 54 11.71 -24.17 8.26
C THR A 54 12.98 -23.34 8.37
N LYS A 55 14.02 -23.67 7.58
CA LYS A 55 15.26 -22.90 7.54
C LYS A 55 15.03 -21.45 7.09
N LEU A 56 14.20 -21.25 6.06
CA LEU A 56 13.85 -19.91 5.57
C LEU A 56 13.13 -19.09 6.64
N ILE A 57 12.09 -19.64 7.27
CA ILE A 57 11.34 -18.93 8.33
C ILE A 57 12.24 -18.61 9.52
N ASN A 58 13.14 -19.51 9.91
CA ASN A 58 14.10 -19.24 10.98
C ASN A 58 15.16 -18.18 10.63
N SER A 59 15.36 -17.89 9.34
CA SER A 59 16.23 -16.79 8.91
C SER A 59 15.57 -15.42 8.97
N ALA A 60 14.23 -15.38 9.03
CA ALA A 60 13.47 -14.14 9.15
C ALA A 60 13.69 -13.51 10.52
N LYS A 61 13.73 -12.17 10.56
CA LYS A 61 13.89 -11.42 11.80
C LYS A 61 12.59 -10.69 12.14
N ILE A 62 12.15 -10.82 13.39
CA ILE A 62 11.06 -9.98 13.91
C ILE A 62 11.58 -8.54 14.00
N GLN A 63 10.84 -7.60 13.43
CA GLN A 63 11.23 -6.19 13.32
C GLN A 63 10.33 -5.31 14.20
N PRO A 64 10.76 -4.91 15.43
CA PRO A 64 9.95 -4.06 16.30
C PRO A 64 9.55 -2.72 15.66
N SER A 65 10.39 -2.19 14.76
CA SER A 65 10.10 -0.97 14.00
C SER A 65 8.86 -1.10 13.11
N ILE A 66 8.60 -2.30 12.56
CA ILE A 66 7.41 -2.60 11.74
C ILE A 66 6.16 -2.61 12.61
N LEU A 67 6.21 -3.26 13.79
CA LEU A 67 5.10 -3.27 14.75
C LEU A 67 4.76 -1.85 15.21
N LYS A 68 5.78 -1.02 15.48
CA LYS A 68 5.60 0.39 15.82
C LYS A 68 4.96 1.18 14.68
N ALA A 69 5.41 0.96 13.44
CA ALA A 69 4.89 1.66 12.27
C ALA A 69 3.41 1.36 12.03
N ILE A 70 3.01 0.08 12.08
CA ILE A 70 1.62 -0.32 11.83
C ILE A 70 0.66 0.05 12.97
N ALA A 71 1.17 0.12 14.21
CA ALA A 71 0.37 0.51 15.37
C ALA A 71 0.14 2.03 15.46
N LYS A 72 0.84 2.84 14.65
CA LYS A 72 0.64 4.29 14.65
C LYS A 72 -0.82 4.60 14.23
N PRO A 73 -1.58 5.35 15.05
CA PRO A 73 -2.92 5.78 14.66
C PRO A 73 -2.86 6.55 13.34
N ALA A 74 -3.81 6.31 12.45
CA ALA A 74 -3.94 7.09 11.23
C ALA A 74 -4.36 8.51 11.62
N GLU A 75 -3.42 9.46 11.57
CA GLU A 75 -3.77 10.88 11.62
C GLU A 75 -4.63 11.21 10.39
N LYS A 76 -5.84 11.72 10.61
CA LYS A 76 -6.69 12.20 9.52
C LYS A 76 -6.09 13.51 9.01
N LEU A 77 -5.30 13.41 7.94
CA LEU A 77 -4.80 14.58 7.23
C LEU A 77 -5.95 15.25 6.49
N THR A 78 -5.99 16.59 6.54
CA THR A 78 -6.85 17.41 5.67
C THR A 78 -6.29 17.40 4.25
N TRP A 79 -7.12 17.76 3.26
CA TRP A 79 -6.66 17.82 1.87
C TRP A 79 -5.55 18.86 1.67
N GLU A 80 -5.67 20.02 2.32
CA GLU A 80 -4.63 21.06 2.40
C GLU A 80 -3.24 20.50 2.74
N ARG A 81 -3.18 19.57 3.70
CA ARG A 81 -1.92 18.98 4.18
C ARG A 81 -1.48 17.78 3.34
N TYR A 82 -2.44 17.03 2.79
CA TYR A 82 -2.17 15.80 2.05
C TYR A 82 -1.70 16.05 0.62
N GLU A 83 -2.36 16.94 -0.11
CA GLU A 83 -2.04 17.27 -1.50
C GLU A 83 -0.55 17.64 -1.73
N PRO A 84 0.06 18.58 -0.98
CA PRO A 84 1.43 19.03 -1.23
C PRO A 84 2.49 17.95 -0.95
N ILE A 85 2.15 16.84 -0.30
CA ILE A 85 3.07 15.69 -0.12
C ILE A 85 3.42 15.07 -1.48
N PHE A 86 2.44 15.03 -2.41
CA PHE A 86 2.57 14.37 -3.70
C PHE A 86 2.73 15.37 -4.85
N LEU A 87 1.98 16.47 -4.84
CA LEU A 87 1.98 17.47 -5.92
C LEU A 87 3.13 18.47 -5.76
N THR A 88 4.36 17.97 -5.81
CA THR A 88 5.56 18.81 -5.82
C THR A 88 6.07 19.02 -7.24
N PRO A 89 6.70 20.17 -7.56
CA PRO A 89 7.30 20.39 -8.88
C PRO A 89 8.23 19.24 -9.29
N LYS A 90 9.09 18.81 -8.36
CA LYS A 90 10.00 17.68 -8.58
C LYS A 90 9.28 16.39 -8.95
N ARG A 91 8.15 16.05 -8.30
CA ARG A 91 7.40 14.81 -8.64
C ARG A 91 6.75 14.92 -10.01
N ILE A 92 6.29 16.10 -10.39
CA ILE A 92 5.68 16.35 -11.70
C ILE A 92 6.76 16.23 -12.79
N ASP A 93 7.89 16.91 -12.65
CA ASP A 93 8.99 16.90 -13.63
C ASP A 93 9.53 15.49 -13.85
N GLU A 94 9.74 14.74 -12.77
CA GLU A 94 10.19 13.34 -12.82
C GLU A 94 9.13 12.41 -13.44
N GLY A 95 7.84 12.74 -13.28
CA GLY A 95 6.74 12.03 -13.94
C GLY A 95 6.71 12.26 -15.44
N VAL A 96 6.92 13.51 -15.87
CA VAL A 96 7.07 13.85 -17.29
C VAL A 96 8.28 13.13 -17.88
N ALA A 97 9.42 13.13 -17.18
CA ALA A 97 10.62 12.41 -17.60
C ALA A 97 10.37 10.89 -17.70
N PHE A 98 9.73 10.30 -16.68
CA PHE A 98 9.37 8.88 -16.68
C PHE A 98 8.44 8.53 -17.85
N TRP A 99 7.45 9.38 -18.15
CA TRP A 99 6.59 9.17 -19.31
C TRP A 99 7.37 9.23 -20.62
N LYS A 100 8.21 10.26 -20.81
CA LYS A 100 9.04 10.41 -22.02
C LYS A 100 9.94 9.18 -22.24
N GLN A 101 10.59 8.70 -21.19
CA GLN A 101 11.48 7.53 -21.24
C GLN A 101 10.73 6.22 -21.56
N ASN A 102 9.49 6.08 -21.08
CA ASN A 102 8.71 4.84 -21.18
C ASN A 102 7.52 4.95 -22.14
N LYS A 103 7.55 5.90 -23.08
CA LYS A 103 6.43 6.24 -23.98
C LYS A 103 5.88 5.01 -24.69
N ALA A 104 6.74 4.15 -25.24
CA ALA A 104 6.32 2.98 -25.99
C ALA A 104 5.49 1.98 -25.13
N ALA A 105 5.96 1.69 -23.91
CA ALA A 105 5.25 0.80 -22.99
C ALA A 105 3.92 1.42 -22.53
N LEU A 106 3.92 2.71 -22.17
CA LEU A 106 2.71 3.42 -21.76
C LEU A 106 1.65 3.49 -22.86
N THR A 107 2.04 3.83 -24.10
CA THR A 107 1.12 3.85 -25.25
C THR A 107 0.54 2.46 -25.53
N ARG A 108 1.36 1.40 -25.41
CA ARG A 108 0.88 0.02 -25.57
C ARG A 108 -0.12 -0.34 -24.47
N ALA A 109 0.19 -0.01 -23.21
CA ALA A 109 -0.68 -0.30 -22.07
C ALA A 109 -2.01 0.45 -22.18
N GLU A 110 -1.99 1.72 -22.57
CA GLU A 110 -3.21 2.50 -22.79
C GLU A 110 -4.07 1.91 -23.91
N LYS A 111 -3.46 1.48 -25.01
CA LYS A 111 -4.17 0.84 -26.12
C LYS A 111 -4.82 -0.47 -25.70
N GLU A 112 -4.10 -1.31 -24.97
CA GLU A 112 -4.52 -2.68 -24.62
C GLU A 112 -5.54 -2.69 -23.46
N TYR A 113 -5.30 -1.90 -22.42
CA TYR A 113 -6.09 -1.91 -21.19
C TYR A 113 -7.10 -0.77 -21.10
N GLY A 114 -6.96 0.28 -21.92
CA GLY A 114 -7.85 1.45 -21.92
C GLY A 114 -7.65 2.39 -20.72
N VAL A 115 -6.54 2.24 -20.00
CA VAL A 115 -6.16 3.08 -18.86
C VAL A 115 -5.21 4.16 -19.36
N PRO A 116 -5.51 5.46 -19.18
CA PRO A 116 -4.66 6.55 -19.67
C PRO A 116 -3.25 6.47 -19.09
N ALA A 117 -2.24 6.77 -19.91
CA ALA A 117 -0.84 6.75 -19.49
C ALA A 117 -0.58 7.66 -18.28
N GLU A 118 -1.21 8.84 -18.20
CA GLU A 118 -1.08 9.76 -17.07
C GLU A 118 -1.50 9.13 -15.73
N ILE A 119 -2.52 8.26 -15.72
CA ILE A 119 -2.99 7.57 -14.51
C ILE A 119 -1.97 6.53 -14.08
N ILE A 120 -1.42 5.77 -15.04
CA ILE A 120 -0.38 4.76 -14.76
C ILE A 120 0.87 5.43 -14.18
N VAL A 121 1.33 6.52 -14.81
CA VAL A 121 2.49 7.27 -14.34
C VAL A 121 2.23 7.87 -12.96
N ALA A 122 1.05 8.45 -12.71
CA ALA A 122 0.72 9.02 -11.41
C ALA A 122 0.67 7.98 -10.30
N ILE A 123 0.15 6.77 -10.56
CA ILE A 123 0.16 5.66 -9.59
C ILE A 123 1.61 5.32 -9.20
N ILE A 124 2.46 5.03 -10.18
CA ILE A 124 3.87 4.70 -9.92
C ILE A 124 4.58 5.88 -9.22
N GLY A 125 4.24 7.11 -9.61
CA GLY A 125 4.72 8.34 -9.01
C GLY A 125 4.35 8.46 -7.53
N VAL A 126 3.08 8.27 -7.17
CA VAL A 126 2.60 8.32 -5.78
C VAL A 126 3.20 7.19 -4.95
N GLU A 127 3.22 5.96 -5.47
CA GLU A 127 3.64 4.78 -4.72
C GLU A 127 5.14 4.76 -4.39
N THR A 128 6.00 5.09 -5.35
CA THR A 128 7.46 4.89 -5.18
C THR A 128 8.32 6.02 -5.71
N PHE A 129 7.73 7.14 -6.10
CA PHE A 129 8.47 8.21 -6.76
C PHE A 129 9.26 7.66 -7.98
N TYR A 130 8.54 6.93 -8.84
CA TYR A 130 9.09 6.33 -10.06
C TYR A 130 10.17 5.27 -9.80
N GLY A 131 10.03 4.52 -8.71
CA GLY A 131 10.94 3.45 -8.29
C GLY A 131 12.05 3.87 -7.33
N LYS A 132 12.23 5.17 -7.07
CA LYS A 132 13.28 5.69 -6.17
C LYS A 132 13.05 5.36 -4.70
N GLN A 133 11.81 5.06 -4.31
CA GLN A 133 11.38 4.78 -2.94
C GLN A 133 10.55 3.48 -2.89
N ALA A 134 11.10 2.37 -3.38
CA ALA A 134 10.39 1.07 -3.41
C ALA A 134 10.35 0.32 -2.06
N GLY A 135 10.95 0.88 -1.01
CA GLY A 135 11.06 0.27 0.32
C GLY A 135 12.38 -0.49 0.53
N GLN A 136 12.77 -0.65 1.81
CA GLN A 136 14.07 -1.20 2.22
C GLN A 136 13.94 -2.41 3.16
N TYR A 137 12.72 -2.75 3.57
CA TYR A 137 12.47 -3.87 4.46
C TYR A 137 12.54 -5.18 3.69
N SER A 138 13.03 -6.25 4.34
CA SER A 138 12.80 -7.61 3.84
C SER A 138 11.30 -7.88 3.85
N VAL A 139 10.76 -8.32 2.71
CA VAL A 139 9.32 -8.66 2.62
C VAL A 139 9.01 -9.86 3.52
N LEU A 140 9.93 -10.84 3.57
CA LEU A 140 9.84 -11.97 4.47
C LEU A 140 9.76 -11.51 5.93
N ASP A 141 10.69 -10.66 6.38
CA ASP A 141 10.70 -10.14 7.76
C ASP A 141 9.42 -9.38 8.08
N SER A 142 8.94 -8.57 7.13
CA SER A 142 7.72 -7.76 7.28
C SER A 142 6.49 -8.64 7.49
N LEU A 143 6.30 -9.64 6.62
CA LEU A 143 5.13 -10.50 6.65
C LEU A 143 5.19 -11.52 7.80
N VAL A 144 6.38 -12.01 8.18
CA VAL A 144 6.56 -12.83 9.38
C VAL A 144 6.26 -12.02 10.63
N THR A 145 6.83 -10.82 10.76
CA THR A 145 6.57 -9.93 11.91
C THR A 145 5.09 -9.62 12.05
N LEU A 146 4.43 -9.19 10.98
CA LEU A 146 3.03 -8.79 11.04
C LEU A 146 2.07 -9.99 11.11
N GLY A 147 2.42 -11.10 10.47
CA GLY A 147 1.62 -12.32 10.47
C GLY A 147 1.57 -12.98 11.84
N PHE A 148 2.70 -13.05 12.54
CA PHE A 148 2.80 -13.77 13.81
C PHE A 148 2.72 -12.87 15.05
N ASP A 149 3.12 -11.59 14.95
CA ASP A 149 3.26 -10.71 16.13
C ASP A 149 2.38 -9.44 16.07
N TYR A 150 1.48 -9.32 15.09
CA TYR A 150 0.47 -8.24 15.04
C TYR A 150 -0.97 -8.78 15.04
N PRO A 151 -1.52 -9.11 16.22
CA PRO A 151 -2.84 -9.74 16.36
C PRO A 151 -4.01 -9.06 15.61
N PRO A 152 -4.13 -7.71 15.54
CA PRO A 152 -5.28 -7.08 14.90
C PRO A 152 -5.47 -7.44 13.43
N ARG A 153 -4.40 -7.80 12.71
CA ARG A 153 -4.44 -8.14 11.28
C ARG A 153 -3.62 -9.38 10.91
N SER A 154 -3.26 -10.21 11.89
CA SER A 154 -2.42 -11.41 11.70
C SER A 154 -2.90 -12.30 10.56
N LYS A 155 -4.20 -12.62 10.51
CA LYS A 155 -4.80 -13.45 9.44
C LYS A 155 -4.54 -12.91 8.03
N PHE A 156 -4.64 -11.60 7.84
CA PHE A 156 -4.37 -10.96 6.54
C PHE A 156 -2.89 -11.05 6.18
N PHE A 157 -1.99 -10.79 7.12
CA PHE A 157 -0.55 -10.84 6.83
C PHE A 157 -0.04 -12.28 6.68
N LEU A 158 -0.64 -13.26 7.36
CA LEU A 158 -0.38 -14.68 7.12
C LEU A 158 -0.84 -15.11 5.72
N SER A 159 -1.99 -14.62 5.23
CA SER A 159 -2.38 -14.89 3.84
C SER A 159 -1.43 -14.22 2.85
N GLU A 160 -0.96 -12.99 3.12
CA GLU A 160 0.05 -12.36 2.25
C GLU A 160 1.42 -13.06 2.33
N LEU A 161 1.81 -13.64 3.48
CA LEU A 161 3.01 -14.46 3.61
C LEU A 161 2.90 -15.75 2.77
N GLU A 162 1.74 -16.42 2.81
CA GLU A 162 1.45 -17.58 1.95
C GLU A 162 1.58 -17.19 0.46
N GLU A 163 0.91 -16.12 0.05
CA GLU A 163 0.96 -15.61 -1.32
C GLU A 163 2.39 -15.20 -1.73
N PHE A 164 3.16 -14.60 -0.83
CA PHE A 164 4.54 -14.19 -1.11
C PHE A 164 5.46 -15.39 -1.33
N LEU A 165 5.36 -16.45 -0.52
CA LEU A 165 6.17 -17.66 -0.69
C LEU A 165 5.81 -18.38 -2.00
N LEU A 166 4.52 -18.40 -2.37
CA LEU A 166 4.09 -18.91 -3.67
C LEU A 166 4.63 -18.07 -4.83
N LEU A 167 4.53 -16.74 -4.72
CA LEU A 167 5.05 -15.82 -5.72
C LEU A 167 6.55 -16.00 -5.93
N ALA A 168 7.32 -16.07 -4.84
CA ALA A 168 8.77 -16.24 -4.91
C ALA A 168 9.14 -17.58 -5.58
N ARG A 169 8.38 -18.65 -5.33
CA ARG A 169 8.55 -19.93 -6.03
C ARG A 169 8.22 -19.81 -7.52
N GLU A 170 7.12 -19.14 -7.88
CA GLU A 170 6.70 -18.90 -9.27
C GLU A 170 7.67 -18.03 -10.07
N GLN A 171 8.32 -17.07 -9.42
CA GLN A 171 9.29 -16.15 -10.04
C GLN A 171 10.75 -16.58 -9.86
N HIS A 172 10.99 -17.75 -9.26
CA HIS A 172 12.33 -18.26 -8.93
C HIS A 172 13.19 -17.29 -8.10
N TRP A 173 12.56 -16.53 -7.20
CA TRP A 173 13.25 -15.59 -6.33
C TRP A 173 13.79 -16.29 -5.08
N ASP A 174 14.90 -15.76 -4.54
CA ASP A 174 15.26 -15.99 -3.14
C ASP A 174 14.37 -15.11 -2.24
N PRO A 175 13.42 -15.69 -1.48
CA PRO A 175 12.50 -14.90 -0.65
C PRO A 175 13.22 -14.05 0.41
N ALA A 176 14.43 -14.43 0.82
CA ALA A 176 15.21 -13.70 1.81
C ALA A 176 15.78 -12.37 1.26
N GLN A 177 15.87 -12.22 -0.06
CA GLN A 177 16.47 -11.04 -0.71
C GLN A 177 15.44 -10.02 -1.19
N VAL A 178 14.15 -10.38 -1.25
CA VAL A 178 13.12 -9.48 -1.77
C VAL A 178 12.88 -8.33 -0.79
N LYS A 179 12.96 -7.10 -1.32
CA LYS A 179 12.72 -5.86 -0.58
C LYS A 179 11.36 -5.24 -0.90
N GLY A 180 10.83 -4.51 0.07
CA GLY A 180 9.55 -3.82 -0.05
C GLY A 180 9.29 -2.87 1.11
N SER A 181 8.03 -2.44 1.22
CA SER A 181 7.56 -1.63 2.35
C SER A 181 7.50 -2.45 3.64
N TYR A 182 7.32 -1.75 4.77
CA TYR A 182 7.12 -2.37 6.07
C TYR A 182 5.90 -3.31 6.13
N ALA A 183 4.95 -3.17 5.20
CA ALA A 183 3.75 -4.00 5.08
C ALA A 183 3.86 -5.09 4.00
N GLY A 184 5.04 -5.27 3.39
CA GLY A 184 5.30 -6.29 2.38
C GLY A 184 4.85 -5.94 0.95
N ALA A 185 4.58 -4.66 0.67
CA ALA A 185 4.29 -4.22 -0.70
C ALA A 185 5.59 -4.07 -1.51
N MET A 186 5.56 -4.49 -2.78
CA MET A 186 6.76 -4.73 -3.59
C MET A 186 6.79 -3.92 -4.88
N GLY A 187 8.01 -3.58 -5.29
CA GLY A 187 8.32 -3.00 -6.59
C GLY A 187 7.79 -1.58 -6.79
N LYS A 188 7.95 -1.09 -8.02
CA LYS A 188 7.49 0.24 -8.46
C LYS A 188 6.00 0.51 -8.21
N PRO A 189 5.08 -0.48 -8.34
CA PRO A 189 3.66 -0.27 -8.10
C PRO A 189 3.21 -0.54 -6.66
N GLN A 190 4.10 -0.94 -5.74
CA GLN A 190 3.76 -1.34 -4.37
C GLN A 190 2.63 -2.38 -4.30
N PHE A 191 2.71 -3.42 -5.13
CA PHE A 191 1.77 -4.54 -5.02
C PHE A 191 2.10 -5.39 -3.80
N ILE A 192 1.09 -5.66 -2.97
CA ILE A 192 1.13 -6.78 -2.02
C ILE A 192 1.17 -8.11 -2.80
N ALA A 193 1.57 -9.20 -2.14
CA ALA A 193 1.82 -10.47 -2.82
C ALA A 193 0.59 -11.03 -3.53
N SER A 194 -0.59 -10.95 -2.92
CA SER A 194 -1.85 -11.38 -3.56
C SER A 194 -2.18 -10.57 -4.82
N SER A 195 -2.00 -9.25 -4.76
CA SER A 195 -2.14 -8.37 -5.93
C SER A 195 -1.12 -8.68 -7.01
N TYR A 196 0.13 -8.97 -6.63
CA TYR A 196 1.18 -9.37 -7.57
C TYR A 196 0.77 -10.63 -8.32
N ARG A 197 0.39 -11.69 -7.60
CA ARG A 197 0.02 -12.96 -8.24
C ARG A 197 -1.20 -12.83 -9.14
N ARG A 198 -2.18 -12.00 -8.76
CA ARG A 198 -3.43 -11.79 -9.51
C ARG A 198 -3.31 -10.85 -10.70
N TYR A 199 -2.56 -9.75 -10.58
CA TYR A 199 -2.61 -8.65 -11.55
C TYR A 199 -1.30 -8.44 -12.31
N ALA A 200 -0.17 -8.97 -11.82
CA ALA A 200 1.09 -8.81 -12.51
C ALA A 200 1.08 -9.56 -13.84
N ILE A 201 1.65 -8.93 -14.86
CA ILE A 201 1.82 -9.49 -16.22
C ILE A 201 3.25 -9.32 -16.70
N ASP A 202 3.69 -10.23 -17.56
CA ASP A 202 4.96 -10.14 -18.29
C ASP A 202 4.72 -9.28 -19.53
N PHE A 203 4.85 -7.97 -19.36
CA PHE A 203 4.46 -6.99 -20.37
C PHE A 203 5.55 -6.77 -21.42
N ASN A 204 6.80 -7.08 -21.06
CA ASN A 204 7.93 -7.08 -21.99
C ASN A 204 8.11 -8.43 -22.73
N LYS A 205 7.38 -9.48 -22.34
CA LYS A 205 7.38 -10.83 -22.93
C LYS A 205 8.72 -11.57 -22.81
N LYS A 206 9.40 -11.45 -21.67
CA LYS A 206 10.68 -12.13 -21.39
C LYS A 206 10.56 -13.33 -20.43
N GLY A 207 9.34 -13.76 -20.13
CA GLY A 207 9.03 -14.98 -19.37
C GLY A 207 8.83 -14.79 -17.88
N ASN A 208 9.09 -13.59 -17.34
CA ASN A 208 8.94 -13.29 -15.91
C ASN A 208 8.13 -12.02 -15.70
N ARG A 209 7.49 -11.89 -14.55
CA ARG A 209 6.74 -10.71 -14.14
C ARG A 209 7.59 -9.95 -13.13
N ASP A 210 8.46 -9.06 -13.54
CA ASP A 210 9.38 -8.34 -12.63
C ASP A 210 8.97 -6.87 -12.41
N LEU A 211 8.10 -6.63 -11.43
CA LEU A 211 7.65 -5.27 -11.09
C LEU A 211 8.69 -4.47 -10.30
N ILE A 212 9.81 -5.09 -9.93
CA ILE A 212 10.88 -4.48 -9.13
C ILE A 212 11.85 -3.79 -10.07
N ASN A 213 12.45 -4.53 -11.00
CA ASN A 213 13.49 -3.99 -11.88
C ASN A 213 12.95 -3.61 -13.26
N ASN A 214 11.93 -4.30 -13.77
CA ASN A 214 11.40 -4.04 -15.09
C ASN A 214 10.30 -2.96 -15.08
N VAL A 215 10.46 -1.93 -15.91
CA VAL A 215 9.52 -0.81 -15.97
C VAL A 215 8.29 -1.15 -16.81
N ASP A 216 8.47 -1.87 -17.92
CA ASP A 216 7.37 -2.33 -18.76
C ASP A 216 6.39 -3.20 -17.96
N ASP A 217 6.89 -4.18 -17.19
CA ASP A 217 6.04 -5.05 -16.38
C ASP A 217 5.29 -4.26 -15.32
N ALA A 218 5.94 -3.28 -14.67
CA ALA A 218 5.27 -2.39 -13.73
C ALA A 218 4.14 -1.59 -14.39
N ILE A 219 4.40 -0.99 -15.56
CA ILE A 219 3.40 -0.23 -16.34
C ILE A 219 2.22 -1.10 -16.74
N GLY A 220 2.50 -2.26 -17.35
CA GLY A 220 1.48 -3.18 -17.81
C GLY A 220 0.64 -3.74 -16.67
N SER A 221 1.27 -4.03 -15.53
CA SER A 221 0.59 -4.59 -14.36
C SER A 221 -0.31 -3.57 -13.66
N VAL A 222 0.09 -2.30 -13.59
CA VAL A 222 -0.79 -1.22 -13.13
C VAL A 222 -1.99 -1.10 -14.09
N ALA A 223 -1.76 -1.08 -15.40
CA ALA A 223 -2.84 -0.99 -16.37
C ALA A 223 -3.82 -2.18 -16.27
N ASN A 224 -3.29 -3.40 -16.15
CA ASN A 224 -4.08 -4.62 -15.97
C ASN A 224 -4.87 -4.61 -14.64
N TYR A 225 -4.27 -4.14 -13.56
CA TYR A 225 -4.96 -3.95 -12.28
C TYR A 225 -6.19 -3.06 -12.44
N PHE A 226 -6.03 -1.89 -13.07
CA PHE A 226 -7.12 -0.95 -13.28
C PHE A 226 -8.21 -1.55 -14.19
N LYS A 227 -7.82 -2.22 -15.27
CA LYS A 227 -8.75 -2.90 -16.17
C LYS A 227 -9.58 -3.96 -15.44
N LEU A 228 -8.94 -4.84 -14.67
CA LEU A 228 -9.61 -5.92 -13.94
C LEU A 228 -10.45 -5.41 -12.75
N ASN A 229 -10.10 -4.25 -12.19
CA ASN A 229 -10.93 -3.55 -11.21
C ASN A 229 -12.04 -2.69 -11.83
N GLY A 230 -12.23 -2.78 -13.16
CA GLY A 230 -13.39 -2.23 -13.84
C GLY A 230 -13.23 -0.81 -14.36
N TRP A 231 -12.00 -0.35 -14.63
CA TRP A 231 -11.77 0.93 -15.29
C TRP A 231 -12.56 1.02 -16.61
N LYS A 232 -13.25 2.15 -16.81
CA LYS A 232 -14.04 2.42 -18.01
C LYS A 232 -13.32 3.46 -18.88
N LYS A 233 -12.85 3.04 -20.05
CA LYS A 233 -12.14 3.91 -20.99
C LYS A 233 -13.03 5.09 -21.42
N GLY A 234 -12.48 6.30 -21.40
CA GLY A 234 -13.15 7.52 -21.83
C GLY A 234 -14.15 8.11 -20.83
N GLU A 235 -14.42 7.42 -19.72
CA GLU A 235 -15.27 7.94 -18.65
C GLU A 235 -14.48 8.89 -17.72
N PRO A 236 -15.12 9.96 -17.20
CA PRO A 236 -14.44 10.89 -16.31
C PRO A 236 -14.06 10.21 -14.99
N VAL A 237 -13.04 10.75 -14.32
CA VAL A 237 -12.65 10.34 -12.97
C VAL A 237 -13.46 11.13 -11.95
N VAL A 238 -13.37 12.45 -11.99
CA VAL A 238 -14.15 13.37 -11.14
C VAL A 238 -14.73 14.51 -11.97
N LEU A 239 -15.75 15.18 -11.42
CA LEU A 239 -16.27 16.46 -11.92
C LEU A 239 -16.28 17.45 -10.76
N ALA A 240 -15.86 18.70 -11.00
CA ALA A 240 -15.98 19.75 -10.00
C ALA A 240 -17.45 20.01 -9.66
N ALA A 241 -17.75 20.17 -8.37
CA ALA A 241 -19.09 20.41 -7.86
C ALA A 241 -19.17 21.68 -7.02
N LYS A 242 -20.30 22.36 -7.12
CA LYS A 242 -20.72 23.44 -6.22
C LYS A 242 -21.90 22.94 -5.40
N VAL A 243 -22.01 23.41 -4.17
CA VAL A 243 -23.08 23.03 -3.25
C VAL A 243 -23.90 24.25 -2.84
N LYS A 244 -25.20 24.05 -2.61
CA LYS A 244 -26.15 25.07 -2.15
C LYS A 244 -26.97 24.55 -0.97
N GLY A 245 -27.18 25.39 0.04
CA GLY A 245 -27.85 25.00 1.29
C GLY A 245 -27.06 23.93 2.05
N ASP A 246 -27.71 23.20 2.96
CA ASP A 246 -27.03 22.22 3.83
C ASP A 246 -27.33 20.76 3.51
N LYS A 247 -28.34 20.48 2.68
CA LYS A 247 -28.79 19.09 2.37
C LYS A 247 -27.71 18.24 1.69
N PHE A 248 -26.75 18.86 1.01
CA PHE A 248 -25.63 18.13 0.38
C PHE A 248 -24.80 17.34 1.41
N LYS A 249 -24.77 17.77 2.68
CA LYS A 249 -23.99 17.12 3.75
C LYS A 249 -24.42 15.66 3.95
N GLU A 250 -25.69 15.37 3.72
CA GLU A 250 -26.25 14.00 3.79
C GLU A 250 -25.74 13.08 2.67
N ALA A 251 -25.23 13.64 1.57
CA ALA A 251 -24.72 12.88 0.43
C ALA A 251 -23.20 12.72 0.43
N ILE A 252 -22.47 13.33 1.39
CA ILE A 252 -21.01 13.21 1.46
C ILE A 252 -20.65 11.74 1.70
N ALA A 253 -19.91 11.16 0.75
CA ALA A 253 -19.53 9.77 0.78
C ALA A 253 -18.41 9.51 1.80
N SER A 254 -18.32 8.26 2.26
CA SER A 254 -17.23 7.82 3.12
C SER A 254 -15.87 8.03 2.45
N SER A 255 -14.93 8.67 3.16
CA SER A 255 -13.57 8.92 2.65
C SER A 255 -12.80 7.64 2.29
N ASN A 256 -13.16 6.49 2.88
CA ASN A 256 -12.43 5.24 2.66
C ASN A 256 -13.17 4.27 1.72
N ASN A 257 -14.39 4.60 1.31
CA ASN A 257 -15.18 3.82 0.36
C ASN A 257 -16.20 4.71 -0.37
N PRO A 258 -15.74 5.62 -1.25
CA PRO A 258 -16.61 6.57 -1.95
C PRO A 258 -17.31 5.90 -3.13
N LYS A 259 -18.23 4.98 -2.84
CA LYS A 259 -18.97 4.25 -3.87
C LYS A 259 -19.94 5.20 -4.59
N PRO A 260 -19.95 5.23 -5.94
CA PRO A 260 -20.85 6.08 -6.69
C PRO A 260 -22.24 5.45 -6.81
N ASP A 261 -23.12 5.74 -5.85
CA ASP A 261 -24.44 5.13 -5.71
C ASP A 261 -25.61 6.13 -5.81
N ASN A 262 -25.32 7.42 -5.94
CA ASN A 262 -26.31 8.48 -6.05
C ASN A 262 -26.38 9.00 -7.50
N THR A 263 -27.57 9.02 -8.08
CA THR A 263 -27.78 9.58 -9.43
C THR A 263 -27.56 11.10 -9.42
N LEU A 264 -27.13 11.65 -10.56
CA LEU A 264 -26.99 13.09 -10.73
C LEU A 264 -28.29 13.85 -10.41
N GLN A 265 -29.45 13.30 -10.81
CA GLN A 265 -30.76 13.84 -10.46
C GLN A 265 -30.96 13.97 -8.94
N LYS A 266 -30.66 12.89 -8.18
CA LYS A 266 -30.77 12.91 -6.72
C LYS A 266 -29.81 13.94 -6.12
N MET A 267 -28.58 14.01 -6.61
CA MET A 267 -27.59 14.99 -6.15
C MET A 267 -28.05 16.44 -6.39
N THR A 268 -28.63 16.73 -7.56
CA THR A 268 -29.18 18.06 -7.86
C THR A 268 -30.30 18.44 -6.89
N SER A 269 -31.18 17.49 -6.53
CA SER A 269 -32.24 17.74 -5.54
C SER A 269 -31.72 18.07 -4.13
N LEU A 270 -30.47 17.67 -3.83
CA LEU A 270 -29.77 17.97 -2.57
C LEU A 270 -28.92 19.25 -2.65
N GLY A 271 -29.00 20.00 -3.75
CA GLY A 271 -28.27 21.25 -3.95
C GLY A 271 -26.84 21.09 -4.48
N ILE A 272 -26.49 19.90 -4.99
CA ILE A 272 -25.17 19.63 -5.60
C ILE A 272 -25.26 19.85 -7.11
N VAL A 273 -24.40 20.71 -7.65
CA VAL A 273 -24.41 21.10 -9.06
C VAL A 273 -23.01 20.94 -9.65
N CYS A 274 -22.89 20.40 -10.86
CA CYS A 274 -21.63 20.38 -11.62
C CYS A 274 -21.76 21.19 -12.92
N ASP A 275 -20.67 21.79 -13.38
CA ASP A 275 -20.66 22.61 -14.61
C ASP A 275 -20.62 21.76 -15.91
N ALA A 276 -20.56 20.43 -15.79
CA ALA A 276 -20.48 19.52 -16.92
C ALA A 276 -21.83 19.42 -17.67
N LYS A 277 -21.78 19.63 -18.99
CA LYS A 277 -22.96 19.59 -19.88
C LYS A 277 -23.19 18.18 -20.42
N ASN A 278 -24.44 17.87 -20.76
CA ASN A 278 -24.85 16.62 -21.43
C ASN A 278 -24.51 15.32 -20.67
N ILE A 279 -24.52 15.37 -19.34
CA ILE A 279 -24.43 14.16 -18.51
C ILE A 279 -25.83 13.59 -18.29
N ASP A 280 -26.00 12.30 -18.56
CA ASP A 280 -27.22 11.56 -18.21
C ASP A 280 -27.55 11.74 -16.72
N SER A 281 -28.77 12.21 -16.44
CA SER A 281 -29.26 12.44 -15.08
C SER A 281 -29.29 11.18 -14.21
N ASN A 282 -29.31 9.99 -14.80
CA ASN A 282 -29.28 8.70 -14.12
C ASN A 282 -27.86 8.21 -13.80
N LYS A 283 -26.83 8.89 -14.32
CA LYS A 283 -25.43 8.53 -14.04
C LYS A 283 -25.13 8.71 -12.56
N GLN A 284 -24.44 7.73 -11.99
CA GLN A 284 -24.16 7.67 -10.56
C GLN A 284 -22.79 8.25 -10.21
N PHE A 285 -22.75 8.94 -9.07
CA PHE A 285 -21.57 9.57 -8.50
C PHE A 285 -21.53 9.39 -6.99
N ALA A 286 -20.37 9.67 -6.39
CA ALA A 286 -20.18 9.88 -4.96
C ALA A 286 -19.84 11.36 -4.73
N LEU A 287 -20.44 12.03 -3.73
CA LEU A 287 -19.99 13.37 -3.36
C LEU A 287 -18.75 13.25 -2.47
N ILE A 288 -17.63 13.79 -2.94
CA ILE A 288 -16.38 13.85 -2.20
C ILE A 288 -16.24 15.25 -1.61
N GLY A 289 -16.12 15.36 -0.29
CA GLY A 289 -15.76 16.60 0.40
C GLY A 289 -14.30 16.56 0.83
N LEU A 290 -13.55 17.62 0.51
CA LEU A 290 -12.13 17.77 0.83
C LEU A 290 -11.89 19.11 1.51
N GLU A 291 -11.12 19.12 2.60
CA GLU A 291 -10.74 20.34 3.32
C GLU A 291 -9.49 20.96 2.69
N GLY A 292 -9.67 21.80 1.66
CA GLY A 292 -8.60 22.46 0.91
C GLY A 292 -8.14 23.78 1.51
N LYS A 293 -7.07 24.36 0.94
CA LYS A 293 -6.45 25.62 1.42
C LYS A 293 -7.38 26.82 1.35
N ALA A 294 -8.22 26.88 0.32
CA ALA A 294 -9.20 27.95 0.10
C ALA A 294 -10.55 27.67 0.79
N GLY A 295 -10.63 26.62 1.61
CA GLY A 295 -11.86 26.12 2.21
C GLY A 295 -12.29 24.77 1.62
N PRO A 296 -13.49 24.30 1.99
CA PRO A 296 -14.01 23.01 1.52
C PRO A 296 -14.20 22.98 0.00
N GLU A 297 -13.72 21.90 -0.62
CA GLU A 297 -13.87 21.58 -2.04
C GLU A 297 -14.79 20.37 -2.20
N TYR A 298 -15.62 20.40 -3.24
CA TYR A 298 -16.58 19.33 -3.51
C TYR A 298 -16.42 18.79 -4.93
N TRP A 299 -16.44 17.47 -5.04
CA TRP A 299 -16.25 16.76 -6.31
C TRP A 299 -17.28 15.65 -6.46
N LEU A 300 -17.79 15.47 -7.68
CA LEU A 300 -18.53 14.26 -8.05
C LEU A 300 -17.53 13.18 -8.47
N GLY A 301 -17.24 12.25 -7.57
CA GLY A 301 -16.44 11.06 -7.87
C GLY A 301 -17.23 10.09 -8.75
N ALA A 302 -16.77 9.88 -9.99
CA ALA A 302 -17.38 8.93 -10.90
C ALA A 302 -16.84 7.50 -10.66
N HIS A 303 -17.30 6.55 -11.47
CA HIS A 303 -16.86 5.14 -11.40
C HIS A 303 -15.33 5.01 -11.42
N ASN A 304 -14.63 5.72 -12.30
CA ASN A 304 -13.17 5.63 -12.39
C ASN A 304 -12.44 6.18 -11.15
N PHE A 305 -13.01 7.16 -10.44
CA PHE A 305 -12.47 7.59 -9.13
C PHE A 305 -12.56 6.45 -8.11
N TYR A 306 -13.70 5.76 -8.07
CA TYR A 306 -13.86 4.57 -7.23
C TYR A 306 -12.87 3.47 -7.58
N VAL A 307 -12.58 3.26 -8.87
CA VAL A 307 -11.55 2.30 -9.31
C VAL A 307 -10.16 2.67 -8.76
N ILE A 308 -9.77 3.95 -8.75
CA ILE A 308 -8.51 4.38 -8.13
C ILE A 308 -8.47 4.04 -6.64
N THR A 309 -9.60 4.20 -5.91
CA THR A 309 -9.66 3.83 -4.48
C THR A 309 -9.54 2.33 -4.20
N ARG A 310 -9.61 1.48 -5.24
CA ARG A 310 -9.35 0.04 -5.08
C ARG A 310 -7.87 -0.22 -4.82
N TYR A 311 -7.00 0.61 -5.40
CA TYR A 311 -5.56 0.58 -5.21
C TYR A 311 -5.18 0.93 -3.78
N ASN A 312 -5.76 2.02 -3.26
CA ASN A 312 -5.70 2.41 -1.84
C ASN A 312 -7.03 3.04 -1.42
N ARG A 313 -7.63 2.52 -0.34
CA ARG A 313 -8.99 2.86 0.14
C ARG A 313 -9.05 4.25 0.80
N SER A 314 -8.82 5.30 0.02
CA SER A 314 -8.80 6.70 0.47
C SER A 314 -9.16 7.66 -0.66
N SER A 315 -10.12 8.56 -0.42
CA SER A 315 -10.46 9.67 -1.32
C SER A 315 -9.32 10.66 -1.49
N LEU A 316 -8.52 10.90 -0.42
CA LEU A 316 -7.34 11.77 -0.50
C LEU A 316 -6.30 11.17 -1.44
N TYR A 317 -6.06 9.86 -1.33
CA TYR A 317 -5.15 9.15 -2.22
C TYR A 317 -5.63 9.24 -3.68
N ALA A 318 -6.90 8.91 -3.93
CA ALA A 318 -7.43 8.90 -5.29
C ALA A 318 -7.42 10.30 -5.92
N MET A 319 -7.71 11.35 -5.14
CA MET A 319 -7.61 12.73 -5.62
C MET A 319 -6.15 13.14 -5.87
N ALA A 320 -5.20 12.72 -5.02
CA ALA A 320 -3.77 13.01 -5.24
C ALA A 320 -3.23 12.34 -6.50
N VAL A 321 -3.60 11.07 -6.75
CA VAL A 321 -3.29 10.37 -8.01
C VAL A 321 -3.88 11.11 -9.20
N TYR A 322 -5.16 11.48 -9.14
CA TYR A 322 -5.83 12.17 -10.23
C TYR A 322 -5.21 13.55 -10.51
N ASN A 323 -5.05 14.40 -9.50
CA ASN A 323 -4.46 15.73 -9.69
C ASN A 323 -3.00 15.64 -10.17
N LEU A 324 -2.21 14.69 -9.66
CA LEU A 324 -0.85 14.45 -10.16
C LEU A 324 -0.87 14.03 -11.63
N SER A 325 -1.79 13.14 -12.04
CA SER A 325 -1.93 12.70 -13.43
C SER A 325 -2.21 13.87 -14.38
N GLU A 326 -3.12 14.78 -14.00
CA GLU A 326 -3.46 15.95 -14.81
C GLU A 326 -2.28 16.92 -14.94
N LYS A 327 -1.52 17.14 -13.85
CA LYS A 327 -0.30 17.99 -13.88
C LYS A 327 0.79 17.39 -14.77
N ILE A 328 1.03 16.08 -14.66
CA ILE A 328 2.01 15.38 -15.49
C ILE A 328 1.59 15.43 -16.96
N LYS A 329 0.31 15.16 -17.26
CA LYS A 329 -0.23 15.24 -18.63
C LYS A 329 -0.02 16.62 -19.24
N SER A 330 -0.36 17.67 -18.49
CA SER A 330 -0.14 19.06 -18.92
C SER A 330 1.35 19.31 -19.20
N GLY A 331 2.24 18.92 -18.29
CA GLY A 331 3.69 19.09 -18.46
C GLY A 331 4.26 18.29 -19.63
N TYR A 332 3.73 17.09 -19.89
CA TYR A 332 4.14 16.25 -21.02
C TYR A 332 3.78 16.87 -22.37
N HIS A 333 2.63 17.52 -22.49
CA HIS A 333 2.18 18.15 -23.74
C HIS A 333 2.75 19.55 -23.97
N GLN A 334 3.28 20.21 -22.94
CA GLN A 334 3.92 21.53 -23.04
C GLN A 334 5.43 21.47 -23.34
N ALA A 335 6.08 20.32 -23.13
CA ALA A 335 7.53 20.15 -23.15
C ALA A 335 8.03 19.32 -24.33
#